data_AF-A0A8P4GKG0-F1
#
_entry.id   AF-A0A8P4GKG0-F1
#
_cell.length_a   1.000
_cell.length_b   1.000
_cell.length_c   1.000
_cell.angle_alpha   90.00
_cell.angle_beta   90.00
_cell.angle_gamma   90.00
#
_symmetry.space_group_name_H-M   'P 1'
#
loop_
_entity.id
_entity.type
_entity.pdbx_description
1 polymer ?
#
loop_
_entity_poly.entity_id
_entity_poly.type
_entity_poly.pdbx_seq_one_letter_code
_entity_poly.pdbx_strand_id
1 'polypeptide(L)'
;MDTINLALAEPSCSFTRKQKPQLNPLIATIIASCGGEEMDKPNSRLAMPWNWNSHGLPFLPGYTFRDVTKSAFHRPQTLEYKSGYALPRRPTVGIGQDPLISEQLTQQEISDLSFETSDITYGSHDHSLAEDFIPAHVALDKKVLRYYAYFKEGILYSPEEQYRVRPVVIYYFLEDDSMCIIEPMVENSGIPQGKRIKRQRLPKNERGEHYQWKDLNLGMDLDVYGVKYRITQCDSFTKEFMESEGILLSDPESMPVDPYSKRRKNPKPSYTTPSEFDRMHQFLTLDRKVLHFFALWDDADSLYGETRPVTIQYFLVDDTVEIREVHEPNSGRDPFPVLMRRQKLPKKIKPESGSFPSCVLEVSAEEVDEYYSPKDFQVGQTMTLLGRRFLLYDCDGFTKDYYQQNHPNLEMKPIELPKKSDMTQEKKKEVPPYNGFGSLEDSLQNCLSLIPKPPKKNVLKMLENDHNVLRYSARLDSQNPEDEVRRFILSYFLSNDMISVFEKPTRNSGIIGGKFLEKTRIPKPGSTVENPVFYSPADFAIGATVEVFGHRFVLTDADHYVLTYMESNTSQIPSQTLDSLHQKLGVGTANNQPAGQNGEDVAEPSS
;
A
#
# COMPACT_ATOMS: atom_id res chain seq x y z
N MET A 1 -16.69 -13.25 37.52
CA MET A 1 -17.83 -14.14 37.27
C MET A 1 -18.36 -13.82 35.89
N ASP A 2 -18.69 -14.88 35.17
CA ASP A 2 -19.36 -14.97 33.87
C ASP A 2 -18.51 -14.73 32.61
N THR A 3 -17.83 -15.83 32.29
CA THR A 3 -17.44 -16.36 30.98
C THR A 3 -18.56 -16.37 29.93
N ILE A 4 -18.21 -16.08 28.67
CA ILE A 4 -18.47 -16.91 27.47
C ILE A 4 -17.45 -16.49 26.40
N ASN A 5 -16.57 -17.43 26.01
CA ASN A 5 -15.63 -17.33 24.90
C ASN A 5 -16.03 -18.36 23.84
N LEU A 6 -16.29 -17.95 22.61
CA LEU A 6 -16.38 -18.82 21.43
C LEU A 6 -15.25 -18.43 20.47
N ALA A 7 -14.25 -19.30 20.35
CA ALA A 7 -13.18 -19.20 19.36
C ALA A 7 -13.30 -20.40 18.40
N LEU A 8 -13.59 -20.12 17.14
CA LEU A 8 -13.49 -21.06 16.02
C LEU A 8 -12.10 -20.89 15.40
N ALA A 9 -11.30 -21.96 15.42
CA ALA A 9 -10.01 -22.03 14.75
C ALA A 9 -9.99 -23.28 13.84
N GLU A 10 -9.92 -23.04 12.54
CA GLU A 10 -9.64 -24.03 11.50
C GLU A 10 -8.11 -24.14 11.29
N PRO A 11 -7.54 -25.35 11.15
CA PRO A 11 -6.17 -25.50 10.69
C PRO A 11 -6.09 -25.84 9.19
N SER A 12 -5.32 -25.02 8.48
CA SER A 12 -4.79 -25.22 7.14
C SER A 12 -3.79 -26.39 7.08
N CYS A 13 -3.93 -27.27 6.08
CA CYS A 13 -2.99 -28.36 5.83
C CYS A 13 -2.24 -28.13 4.51
N SER A 14 -0.95 -27.85 4.60
CA SER A 14 0.00 -27.68 3.49
C SER A 14 0.73 -28.99 3.19
N PHE A 15 0.65 -29.46 1.94
CA PHE A 15 1.39 -30.61 1.43
C PHE A 15 2.79 -30.20 0.94
N THR A 16 3.84 -30.76 1.53
CA THR A 16 5.21 -30.73 0.99
C THR A 16 5.69 -32.13 0.64
N ARG A 17 6.37 -32.21 -0.51
CA ARG A 17 6.90 -33.41 -1.17
C ARG A 17 8.40 -33.57 -0.88
N LYS A 18 8.86 -34.81 -0.63
CA LYS A 18 10.22 -35.42 -0.81
C LYS A 18 10.35 -36.57 0.21
N GLN A 19 11.05 -37.69 0.05
CA GLN A 19 11.84 -38.38 -0.98
C GLN A 19 12.07 -39.81 -0.43
N LYS A 20 12.27 -40.83 -1.29
CA LYS A 20 12.64 -42.22 -0.92
C LYS A 20 14.08 -42.32 -0.36
N PRO A 21 14.38 -43.34 0.47
CA PRO A 21 15.23 -44.50 0.08
C PRO A 21 14.64 -45.84 0.60
N GLN A 22 14.62 -47.00 -0.09
CA GLN A 22 15.62 -47.99 -0.57
C GLN A 22 16.38 -48.81 0.51
N LEU A 23 16.15 -50.14 0.49
CA LEU A 23 16.93 -51.33 0.98
C LEU A 23 17.34 -51.39 2.48
N ASN A 24 17.41 -52.51 3.23
CA ASN A 24 17.17 -53.95 3.06
C ASN A 24 17.14 -54.61 4.50
N PRO A 25 16.95 -55.94 4.67
CA PRO A 25 16.45 -56.61 5.89
C PRO A 25 17.55 -57.09 6.84
N LEU A 26 17.18 -57.52 8.08
CA LEU A 26 17.77 -58.67 8.78
C LEU A 26 17.23 -58.90 10.22
N ILE A 27 17.05 -60.19 10.52
CA ILE A 27 17.20 -60.90 11.81
C ILE A 27 15.94 -61.23 12.62
N ALA A 28 15.92 -62.51 12.99
CA ALA A 28 14.89 -63.35 13.55
C ALA A 28 15.00 -63.54 15.08
N THR A 29 14.13 -64.43 15.60
CA THR A 29 14.21 -65.24 16.86
C THR A 29 13.57 -64.53 18.08
N ILE A 30 12.69 -65.09 18.95
CA ILE A 30 12.59 -66.37 19.71
C ILE A 30 11.13 -66.51 20.25
N ILE A 31 10.36 -67.59 19.99
CA ILE A 31 9.96 -68.78 20.83
C ILE A 31 8.85 -68.60 21.91
N ALA A 32 7.94 -69.60 21.91
CA ALA A 32 7.08 -70.20 22.99
C ALA A 32 5.79 -69.49 23.43
N SER A 33 4.70 -70.17 23.85
CA SER A 33 4.22 -71.57 23.81
C SER A 33 2.81 -71.63 24.44
N CYS A 34 2.10 -72.75 24.21
CA CYS A 34 0.96 -73.28 24.99
C CYS A 34 -0.42 -72.61 24.78
N GLY A 35 -1.55 -73.31 24.63
CA GLY A 35 -1.87 -74.74 24.75
C GLY A 35 -3.34 -74.90 25.21
N GLY A 36 -4.01 -75.97 24.76
CA GLY A 36 -5.31 -76.46 25.26
C GLY A 36 -6.50 -76.12 24.36
N GLU A 37 -7.47 -77.01 24.09
CA GLU A 37 -7.67 -78.40 24.47
C GLU A 37 -8.80 -78.94 23.56
N GLU A 38 -8.71 -80.22 23.22
CA GLU A 38 -9.60 -80.96 22.32
C GLU A 38 -10.60 -81.76 23.17
N MET A 39 -11.89 -81.84 22.77
CA MET A 39 -12.84 -82.81 23.31
C MET A 39 -13.69 -83.44 22.19
N ASP A 40 -13.94 -84.73 22.40
CA ASP A 40 -14.25 -85.78 21.44
C ASP A 40 -15.70 -85.86 20.93
N LYS A 41 -15.81 -86.61 19.82
CA LYS A 41 -16.97 -86.86 18.92
C LYS A 41 -18.18 -87.55 19.58
N PRO A 42 -19.32 -87.64 18.85
CA PRO A 42 -19.67 -88.97 18.37
C PRO A 42 -20.05 -89.04 16.88
N ASN A 43 -19.61 -90.13 16.26
CA ASN A 43 -20.06 -90.63 14.95
C ASN A 43 -21.55 -90.99 15.00
N SER A 44 -22.38 -90.35 14.18
CA SER A 44 -23.67 -90.91 13.75
C SER A 44 -23.63 -91.16 12.24
N ARG A 45 -24.02 -92.38 11.88
CA ARG A 45 -24.06 -92.93 10.53
C ARG A 45 -25.16 -92.25 9.69
N LEU A 46 -24.85 -92.01 8.43
CA LEU A 46 -25.73 -92.14 7.24
C LEU A 46 -27.11 -91.49 7.30
N ALA A 47 -27.21 -90.29 6.73
CA ALA A 47 -28.29 -89.94 5.81
C ALA A 47 -27.77 -88.85 4.85
N MET A 48 -27.44 -89.24 3.62
CA MET A 48 -27.35 -88.28 2.53
C MET A 48 -28.78 -87.99 2.04
N PRO A 49 -29.28 -86.74 2.04
CA PRO A 49 -30.42 -86.37 1.23
C PRO A 49 -29.92 -85.73 -0.07
N TRP A 50 -29.24 -86.51 -0.92
CA TRP A 50 -29.14 -86.15 -2.33
C TRP A 50 -30.44 -86.58 -2.98
N ASN A 51 -31.26 -85.62 -3.42
CA ASN A 51 -31.96 -85.62 -4.71
C ASN A 51 -33.22 -84.73 -4.65
N TRP A 52 -33.14 -83.54 -5.24
CA TRP A 52 -34.34 -82.86 -5.74
C TRP A 52 -34.61 -83.06 -7.23
N ASN A 53 -33.88 -83.98 -7.89
CA ASN A 53 -34.31 -84.63 -9.14
C ASN A 53 -33.38 -85.80 -9.53
N SER A 54 -33.61 -86.99 -8.98
CA SER A 54 -32.92 -88.24 -9.33
C SER A 54 -33.38 -88.87 -10.65
N HIS A 55 -34.38 -88.31 -11.33
CA HIS A 55 -35.12 -89.03 -12.38
C HIS A 55 -34.99 -88.45 -13.80
N GLY A 56 -34.09 -87.49 -14.05
CA GLY A 56 -33.84 -86.98 -15.40
C GLY A 56 -35.09 -86.39 -16.10
N LEU A 57 -36.05 -85.88 -15.32
CA LEU A 57 -37.31 -85.34 -15.83
C LEU A 57 -37.12 -83.92 -16.42
N PRO A 58 -37.83 -83.57 -17.50
CA PRO A 58 -37.74 -82.25 -18.12
C PRO A 58 -38.41 -81.16 -17.27
N PHE A 59 -37.87 -79.94 -17.32
CA PHE A 59 -38.37 -78.77 -16.58
C PHE A 59 -39.64 -78.16 -17.21
N LEU A 60 -40.72 -78.95 -17.29
CA LEU A 60 -42.05 -78.49 -17.70
C LEU A 60 -42.92 -78.16 -16.48
N PRO A 61 -43.83 -77.18 -16.56
CA PRO A 61 -44.79 -76.87 -15.50
C PRO A 61 -45.61 -78.13 -15.16
N GLY A 62 -45.55 -78.58 -13.89
CA GLY A 62 -46.22 -79.81 -13.43
C GLY A 62 -45.27 -80.99 -13.12
N TYR A 63 -44.03 -80.97 -13.62
CA TYR A 63 -42.98 -81.97 -13.30
C TYR A 63 -41.94 -81.45 -12.29
N THR A 64 -42.38 -80.58 -11.38
CA THR A 64 -41.55 -80.01 -10.31
C THR A 64 -42.16 -80.33 -8.95
N PHE A 65 -41.44 -81.08 -8.11
CA PHE A 65 -41.87 -81.42 -6.75
C PHE A 65 -41.31 -80.40 -5.76
N ARG A 66 -42.20 -79.69 -5.06
CA ARG A 66 -41.81 -78.74 -4.00
C ARG A 66 -41.68 -79.47 -2.68
N ASP A 67 -40.57 -79.28 -1.98
CA ASP A 67 -40.47 -79.70 -0.59
C ASP A 67 -41.37 -78.87 0.30
N VAL A 68 -42.29 -79.52 1.01
CA VAL A 68 -43.19 -78.85 1.97
C VAL A 68 -42.58 -78.78 3.36
N THR A 69 -41.46 -79.46 3.61
CA THR A 69 -40.79 -79.52 4.92
C THR A 69 -39.71 -78.45 5.12
N LYS A 70 -39.32 -77.76 4.03
CA LYS A 70 -38.30 -76.70 4.08
C LYS A 70 -38.78 -75.48 4.87
N SER A 71 -38.07 -75.16 5.94
CA SER A 71 -38.39 -74.03 6.85
C SER A 71 -37.45 -72.83 6.70
N ALA A 72 -36.26 -73.01 6.10
CA ALA A 72 -35.27 -71.94 5.90
C ALA A 72 -35.24 -71.45 4.44
N PHE A 73 -35.47 -70.16 4.22
CA PHE A 73 -35.53 -69.53 2.88
C PHE A 73 -34.61 -68.31 2.72
N HIS A 74 -33.65 -68.13 3.64
CA HIS A 74 -32.73 -66.99 3.60
C HIS A 74 -31.82 -67.06 2.35
N ARG A 75 -31.60 -65.92 1.70
CA ARG A 75 -30.76 -65.81 0.50
C ARG A 75 -29.34 -65.38 0.89
N PRO A 76 -28.29 -65.96 0.28
CA PRO A 76 -26.92 -65.48 0.49
C PRO A 76 -26.77 -64.05 -0.08
N GLN A 77 -26.03 -63.19 0.63
CA GLN A 77 -25.76 -61.83 0.16
C GLN A 77 -24.63 -61.84 -0.88
N THR A 78 -25.00 -61.88 -2.15
CA THR A 78 -24.08 -61.91 -3.30
C THR A 78 -23.76 -60.53 -3.86
N LEU A 79 -24.46 -59.49 -3.42
CA LEU A 79 -24.24 -58.11 -3.84
C LEU A 79 -24.03 -57.24 -2.61
N GLU A 80 -22.89 -56.57 -2.53
CA GLU A 80 -22.50 -55.74 -1.39
C GLU A 80 -21.85 -54.43 -1.88
N TYR A 81 -22.06 -53.33 -1.15
CA TYR A 81 -21.35 -52.08 -1.38
C TYR A 81 -20.22 -51.95 -0.36
N LYS A 82 -18.98 -51.85 -0.84
CA LYS A 82 -17.82 -51.54 0.01
C LYS A 82 -17.20 -50.23 -0.44
N SER A 83 -17.18 -49.24 0.46
CA SER A 83 -16.60 -47.91 0.20
C SER A 83 -17.14 -47.23 -1.07
N GLY A 84 -18.45 -47.34 -1.32
CA GLY A 84 -19.14 -46.67 -2.44
C GLY A 84 -19.19 -47.43 -3.76
N TYR A 85 -18.54 -48.59 -3.89
CA TYR A 85 -18.55 -49.41 -5.11
C TYR A 85 -19.36 -50.69 -4.94
N ALA A 86 -20.17 -51.04 -5.95
CA ALA A 86 -20.91 -52.29 -6.00
C ALA A 86 -19.97 -53.46 -6.33
N LEU A 87 -19.85 -54.42 -5.41
CA LEU A 87 -19.03 -55.62 -5.56
C LEU A 87 -19.90 -56.88 -5.61
N PRO A 88 -19.92 -57.62 -6.74
CA PRO A 88 -20.53 -58.94 -6.79
C PRO A 88 -19.64 -60.00 -6.15
N ARG A 89 -20.18 -60.73 -5.17
CA ARG A 89 -19.59 -61.91 -4.52
C ARG A 89 -20.30 -63.18 -4.98
N ARG A 90 -19.55 -64.25 -5.26
CA ARG A 90 -20.13 -65.57 -5.56
C ARG A 90 -20.75 -66.16 -4.29
N PRO A 91 -21.95 -66.76 -4.35
CA PRO A 91 -22.56 -67.40 -3.20
C PRO A 91 -21.72 -68.62 -2.80
N THR A 92 -21.53 -68.82 -1.49
CA THR A 92 -20.87 -70.00 -0.91
C THR A 92 -21.85 -71.13 -0.61
N VAL A 93 -23.12 -70.77 -0.38
CA VAL A 93 -24.25 -71.69 -0.13
C VAL A 93 -25.48 -71.23 -0.91
N GLY A 94 -26.38 -72.14 -1.22
CA GLY A 94 -27.68 -71.90 -1.81
C GLY A 94 -28.69 -71.28 -0.83
N ILE A 95 -29.93 -71.15 -1.29
CA ILE A 95 -31.03 -70.56 -0.50
C ILE A 95 -31.40 -71.52 0.64
N GLY A 96 -31.38 -71.05 1.89
CA GLY A 96 -31.65 -71.89 3.06
C GLY A 96 -30.46 -72.75 3.53
N GLN A 97 -29.23 -72.40 3.14
CA GLN A 97 -27.97 -73.16 3.38
C GLN A 97 -27.83 -74.47 2.58
N ASP A 98 -28.66 -74.66 1.55
CA ASP A 98 -28.50 -75.81 0.64
C ASP A 98 -27.09 -75.79 0.00
N PRO A 99 -26.40 -76.94 -0.12
CA PRO A 99 -25.11 -77.00 -0.83
C PRO A 99 -25.26 -76.68 -2.33
N LEU A 100 -24.28 -75.97 -2.91
CA LEU A 100 -24.29 -75.60 -4.33
C LEU A 100 -23.92 -76.80 -5.22
N ILE A 101 -24.67 -77.00 -6.31
CA ILE A 101 -24.59 -78.19 -7.21
C ILE A 101 -23.32 -78.24 -8.08
N SER A 102 -22.48 -77.21 -8.06
CA SER A 102 -21.20 -77.20 -8.77
C SER A 102 -20.03 -77.36 -7.80
N GLU A 103 -19.61 -78.61 -7.57
CA GLU A 103 -18.33 -78.89 -6.92
C GLU A 103 -17.19 -78.52 -7.88
N GLN A 104 -16.38 -77.52 -7.51
CA GLN A 104 -15.05 -77.37 -8.08
C GLN A 104 -14.13 -78.32 -7.32
N LEU A 105 -13.67 -79.38 -7.99
CA LEU A 105 -12.58 -80.25 -7.52
C LEU A 105 -11.44 -79.38 -7.00
N THR A 106 -10.95 -79.66 -5.79
CA THR A 106 -9.83 -78.91 -5.23
C THR A 106 -8.54 -79.27 -5.98
N GLN A 107 -7.64 -78.29 -6.17
CA GLN A 107 -6.37 -78.49 -6.89
C GLN A 107 -5.49 -79.63 -6.34
N GLN A 108 -5.71 -80.02 -5.09
CA GLN A 108 -5.03 -81.15 -4.45
C GLN A 108 -5.52 -82.50 -5.02
N GLU A 109 -6.81 -82.65 -5.29
CA GLU A 109 -7.40 -83.88 -5.86
C GLU A 109 -7.08 -84.05 -7.36
N ILE A 110 -6.82 -82.95 -8.08
CA ILE A 110 -6.36 -82.98 -9.49
C ILE A 110 -4.89 -83.37 -9.59
N SER A 111 -4.07 -82.98 -8.60
CA SER A 111 -2.65 -83.34 -8.53
C SER A 111 -2.47 -84.85 -8.30
N ASP A 112 -3.27 -85.45 -7.43
CA ASP A 112 -3.16 -86.87 -7.06
C ASP A 112 -3.60 -87.84 -8.17
N LEU A 113 -4.35 -87.37 -9.18
CA LEU A 113 -4.75 -88.15 -10.36
C LEU A 113 -3.73 -88.10 -11.52
N SER A 114 -2.69 -87.27 -11.43
CA SER A 114 -1.76 -87.00 -12.53
C SER A 114 -0.44 -87.77 -12.49
N PHE A 115 -0.19 -88.56 -11.43
CA PHE A 115 1.10 -89.24 -11.20
C PHE A 115 1.10 -90.77 -11.39
N GLU A 116 0.06 -91.36 -11.99
CA GLU A 116 0.04 -92.79 -12.30
C GLU A 116 -0.14 -93.06 -13.80
N THR A 117 0.93 -92.95 -14.59
CA THR A 117 1.16 -93.88 -15.71
C THR A 117 2.66 -94.09 -15.91
N SER A 118 3.07 -95.35 -15.89
CA SER A 118 4.45 -95.84 -15.89
C SER A 118 5.01 -96.11 -17.29
N ASP A 119 6.32 -95.91 -17.40
CA ASP A 119 7.17 -96.13 -18.57
C ASP A 119 7.06 -97.53 -19.21
N ILE A 120 6.93 -97.58 -20.55
CA ILE A 120 7.36 -98.73 -21.37
C ILE A 120 8.00 -98.26 -22.70
N THR A 121 9.33 -98.30 -22.70
CA THR A 121 10.30 -98.79 -23.71
C THR A 121 9.77 -99.31 -25.07
N TYR A 122 10.12 -98.69 -26.19
CA TYR A 122 10.83 -99.24 -27.39
C TYR A 122 10.70 -98.32 -28.63
N GLY A 123 11.75 -98.31 -29.46
CA GLY A 123 12.12 -97.26 -30.44
C GLY A 123 11.18 -96.99 -31.63
N SER A 124 11.23 -95.73 -32.10
CA SER A 124 10.50 -95.22 -33.25
C SER A 124 11.31 -95.34 -34.56
N HIS A 125 10.74 -96.02 -35.56
CA HIS A 125 11.18 -95.95 -36.95
C HIS A 125 10.65 -94.66 -37.60
N ASP A 126 11.54 -93.87 -38.20
CA ASP A 126 11.19 -92.70 -39.02
C ASP A 126 10.47 -93.14 -40.31
N HIS A 127 9.16 -92.91 -40.36
CA HIS A 127 8.43 -92.75 -41.61
C HIS A 127 8.42 -91.26 -41.95
N SER A 128 9.03 -90.87 -43.06
CA SER A 128 8.92 -89.51 -43.61
C SER A 128 7.45 -89.18 -43.88
N LEU A 129 6.87 -88.32 -43.06
CA LEU A 129 5.51 -87.82 -43.20
C LEU A 129 5.40 -87.02 -44.51
N ALA A 130 4.46 -87.39 -45.37
CA ALA A 130 4.05 -86.50 -46.45
C ALA A 130 3.41 -85.27 -45.81
N GLU A 131 3.89 -84.06 -46.14
CA GLU A 131 3.30 -82.83 -45.60
C GLU A 131 1.87 -82.67 -46.11
N ASP A 132 0.94 -82.49 -45.18
CA ASP A 132 -0.45 -82.20 -45.50
C ASP A 132 -0.53 -80.90 -46.32
N PHE A 133 -1.26 -80.90 -47.43
CA PHE A 133 -1.47 -79.70 -48.25
C PHE A 133 -2.31 -78.68 -47.46
N ILE A 134 -1.66 -77.62 -46.98
CA ILE A 134 -2.32 -76.51 -46.30
C ILE A 134 -2.62 -75.41 -47.34
N PRO A 135 -3.90 -75.01 -47.54
CA PRO A 135 -4.25 -73.92 -48.44
C PRO A 135 -3.56 -72.61 -48.05
N ALA A 136 -3.22 -71.77 -49.04
CA ALA A 136 -2.50 -70.52 -48.82
C ALA A 136 -3.17 -69.58 -47.81
N HIS A 137 -4.50 -69.47 -47.83
CA HIS A 137 -5.25 -68.65 -46.87
C HIS A 137 -5.13 -69.14 -45.41
N VAL A 138 -4.82 -70.42 -45.20
CA VAL A 138 -4.58 -71.00 -43.86
C VAL A 138 -3.10 -70.90 -43.49
N ALA A 139 -2.20 -71.20 -44.43
CA ALA A 139 -0.74 -71.17 -44.20
C ALA A 139 -0.19 -69.74 -44.00
N LEU A 140 -0.86 -68.75 -44.59
CA LEU A 140 -0.49 -67.33 -44.56
C LEU A 140 -1.45 -66.48 -43.72
N ASP A 141 -2.36 -67.11 -42.97
CA ASP A 141 -3.26 -66.39 -42.05
C ASP A 141 -2.45 -65.53 -41.07
N LYS A 142 -2.89 -64.29 -40.87
CA LYS A 142 -2.26 -63.25 -40.02
C LYS A 142 -0.84 -62.84 -40.41
N LYS A 143 -0.25 -63.38 -41.49
CA LYS A 143 1.03 -62.89 -42.01
C LYS A 143 0.78 -61.65 -42.87
N VAL A 144 1.25 -60.51 -42.38
CA VAL A 144 1.01 -59.20 -43.02
C VAL A 144 2.35 -58.52 -43.22
N LEU A 145 2.60 -58.10 -44.46
CA LEU A 145 3.76 -57.29 -44.78
C LEU A 145 3.46 -55.82 -44.50
N ARG A 146 4.32 -55.16 -43.73
CA ARG A 146 4.22 -53.75 -43.38
C ARG A 146 5.37 -52.95 -43.99
N TYR A 147 5.02 -51.93 -44.77
CA TYR A 147 5.94 -50.96 -45.36
C TYR A 147 5.66 -49.55 -44.84
N TYR A 148 6.72 -48.78 -44.65
CA TYR A 148 6.68 -47.35 -44.38
C TYR A 148 6.93 -46.61 -45.69
N ALA A 149 6.04 -45.68 -46.00
CA ALA A 149 6.11 -44.90 -47.22
C ALA A 149 5.70 -43.45 -46.95
N TYR A 150 5.88 -42.58 -47.94
CA TYR A 150 5.31 -41.24 -47.90
C TYR A 150 4.81 -40.82 -49.28
N PHE A 151 3.93 -39.83 -49.33
CA PHE A 151 3.59 -39.13 -50.56
C PHE A 151 3.71 -37.62 -50.36
N LYS A 152 3.95 -36.89 -51.44
CA LYS A 152 4.02 -35.43 -51.44
C LYS A 152 2.69 -34.85 -51.87
N GLU A 153 2.14 -33.95 -51.07
CA GLU A 153 0.91 -33.22 -51.36
C GLU A 153 1.26 -31.76 -51.65
N GLY A 154 0.97 -31.28 -52.87
CA GLY A 154 1.20 -29.89 -53.25
C GLY A 154 0.13 -28.98 -52.65
N ILE A 155 0.53 -27.86 -52.07
CA ILE A 155 -0.38 -26.88 -51.47
C ILE A 155 -0.32 -25.60 -52.26
N LEU A 156 -1.49 -25.07 -52.59
CA LEU A 156 -1.63 -23.79 -53.26
C LEU A 156 -1.91 -22.70 -52.21
N TYR A 157 -1.29 -21.53 -52.39
CA TYR A 157 -1.61 -20.28 -51.66
C TYR A 157 -1.35 -20.25 -50.15
N SER A 158 -0.45 -21.08 -49.61
CA SER A 158 0.01 -20.94 -48.22
C SER A 158 1.28 -20.07 -48.14
N PRO A 159 1.34 -19.04 -47.28
CA PRO A 159 2.56 -18.27 -47.04
C PRO A 159 3.62 -19.07 -46.26
N GLU A 160 3.22 -20.19 -45.65
CA GLU A 160 4.07 -20.98 -44.77
C GLU A 160 4.77 -22.15 -45.49
N GLU A 161 4.16 -22.71 -46.54
CA GLU A 161 4.63 -23.93 -47.20
C GLU A 161 4.15 -24.04 -48.67
N GLN A 162 4.90 -24.79 -49.49
CA GLN A 162 4.56 -25.09 -50.89
C GLN A 162 4.12 -26.56 -51.09
N TYR A 163 4.58 -27.46 -50.23
CA TYR A 163 4.20 -28.88 -50.25
C TYR A 163 4.32 -29.48 -48.84
N ARG A 164 3.52 -30.51 -48.56
CA ARG A 164 3.62 -31.35 -47.36
C ARG A 164 4.10 -32.75 -47.70
N VAL A 165 4.83 -33.36 -46.79
CA VAL A 165 5.21 -34.77 -46.86
C VAL A 165 4.32 -35.51 -45.88
N ARG A 166 3.46 -36.42 -46.38
CA ARG A 166 2.55 -37.18 -45.52
C ARG A 166 3.06 -38.62 -45.39
N PRO A 167 3.50 -39.04 -44.18
CA PRO A 167 3.92 -40.41 -43.94
C PRO A 167 2.69 -41.32 -44.00
N VAL A 168 2.85 -42.53 -44.54
CA VAL A 168 1.83 -43.56 -44.59
C VAL A 168 2.45 -44.93 -44.31
N VAL A 169 1.64 -45.83 -43.78
CA VAL A 169 1.97 -47.23 -43.56
C VAL A 169 1.12 -48.07 -44.49
N ILE A 170 1.77 -48.90 -45.30
CA ILE A 170 1.13 -49.80 -46.25
C ILE A 170 1.18 -51.20 -45.65
N TYR A 171 0.02 -51.83 -45.52
CA TYR A 171 -0.09 -53.23 -45.12
C TYR A 171 -0.50 -54.06 -46.33
N TYR A 172 0.21 -55.16 -46.59
CA TYR A 172 -0.12 -56.16 -47.59
C TYR A 172 -0.45 -57.47 -46.86
N PHE A 173 -1.64 -58.00 -47.06
CA PHE A 173 -2.11 -59.23 -46.43
C PHE A 173 -1.79 -60.41 -47.36
N LEU A 174 -0.93 -61.33 -46.89
CA LEU A 174 -0.50 -62.49 -47.68
C LEU A 174 -1.61 -63.55 -47.86
N GLU A 175 -2.65 -63.48 -47.02
CA GLU A 175 -3.82 -64.36 -47.07
C GLU A 175 -4.61 -64.23 -48.39
N ASP A 176 -4.80 -63.01 -48.89
CA ASP A 176 -5.75 -62.68 -49.98
C ASP A 176 -5.22 -61.66 -51.01
N ASP A 177 -3.92 -61.33 -50.96
CA ASP A 177 -3.26 -60.32 -51.79
C ASP A 177 -3.92 -58.93 -51.71
N SER A 178 -4.57 -58.63 -50.60
CA SER A 178 -5.18 -57.32 -50.36
C SER A 178 -4.18 -56.37 -49.72
N MET A 179 -4.37 -55.06 -49.93
CA MET A 179 -3.55 -54.03 -49.30
C MET A 179 -4.43 -52.97 -48.65
N CYS A 180 -3.92 -52.35 -47.59
CA CYS A 180 -4.50 -51.14 -47.02
C CYS A 180 -3.42 -50.10 -46.74
N ILE A 181 -3.78 -48.82 -46.90
CA ILE A 181 -2.87 -47.70 -46.66
C ILE A 181 -3.44 -46.84 -45.54
N ILE A 182 -2.65 -46.64 -44.50
CA ILE A 182 -3.05 -45.95 -43.29
C ILE A 182 -2.06 -44.82 -43.01
N GLU A 183 -2.56 -43.62 -42.85
CA GLU A 183 -1.79 -42.49 -42.36
C GLU A 183 -1.78 -42.52 -40.82
N PRO A 184 -0.60 -42.55 -40.18
CA PRO A 184 -0.50 -42.54 -38.73
C PRO A 184 -1.06 -41.22 -38.17
N MET A 185 -1.74 -41.31 -37.02
CA MET A 185 -2.28 -40.14 -36.34
C MET A 185 -1.15 -39.33 -35.70
N VAL A 186 -1.12 -38.03 -35.96
CA VAL A 186 -0.15 -37.08 -35.42
C VAL A 186 -0.91 -35.98 -34.71
N GLU A 187 -0.60 -35.79 -33.42
CA GLU A 187 -1.21 -34.74 -32.61
C GLU A 187 -0.98 -33.35 -33.24
N ASN A 188 -2.02 -32.50 -33.21
CA ASN A 188 -1.98 -31.14 -33.75
C ASN A 188 -1.70 -31.04 -35.28
N SER A 189 -1.90 -32.12 -36.04
CA SER A 189 -1.76 -32.12 -37.51
C SER A 189 -2.80 -31.23 -38.21
N GLY A 190 -4.03 -31.20 -37.68
CA GLY A 190 -5.14 -30.40 -38.24
C GLY A 190 -5.74 -30.95 -39.54
N ILE A 191 -5.25 -32.09 -40.03
CA ILE A 191 -5.73 -32.78 -41.23
C ILE A 191 -6.49 -34.05 -40.79
N PRO A 192 -7.57 -34.46 -41.48
CA PRO A 192 -8.18 -35.78 -41.23
C PRO A 192 -7.17 -36.90 -41.54
N GLN A 193 -6.83 -37.68 -40.53
CA GLN A 193 -5.86 -38.78 -40.56
C GLN A 193 -6.53 -40.14 -40.33
N GLY A 194 -5.81 -41.24 -40.62
CA GLY A 194 -6.27 -42.61 -40.43
C GLY A 194 -6.27 -43.43 -41.72
N LYS A 195 -7.28 -44.27 -41.93
CA LYS A 195 -7.35 -45.16 -43.10
C LYS A 195 -7.56 -44.36 -44.38
N ARG A 196 -6.51 -44.28 -45.22
CA ARG A 196 -6.54 -43.61 -46.52
C ARG A 196 -7.12 -44.51 -47.60
N ILE A 197 -6.72 -45.78 -47.61
CA ILE A 197 -7.26 -46.81 -48.50
C ILE A 197 -7.69 -48.01 -47.65
N LYS A 198 -8.94 -48.44 -47.80
CA LYS A 198 -9.48 -49.63 -47.12
C LYS A 198 -8.86 -50.91 -47.70
N ARG A 199 -8.88 -52.01 -46.93
CA ARG A 199 -8.38 -53.33 -47.35
C ARG A 199 -9.08 -53.78 -48.63
N GLN A 200 -8.33 -53.84 -49.74
CA GLN A 200 -8.79 -54.32 -51.04
C GLN A 200 -7.58 -54.69 -51.90
N ARG A 201 -7.78 -55.46 -52.97
CA ARG A 201 -6.72 -55.74 -53.95
C ARG A 201 -6.49 -54.51 -54.81
N LEU A 202 -5.29 -53.95 -54.78
CA LEU A 202 -5.00 -52.68 -55.47
C LEU A 202 -4.66 -52.95 -56.93
N PRO A 203 -5.30 -52.25 -57.89
CA PRO A 203 -4.98 -52.40 -59.31
C PRO A 203 -3.63 -51.75 -59.63
N LYS A 204 -2.79 -52.48 -60.34
CA LYS A 204 -1.48 -52.05 -60.86
C LYS A 204 -1.62 -51.34 -62.20
N ASN A 205 -2.46 -51.90 -63.09
CA ASN A 205 -2.67 -51.43 -64.45
C ASN A 205 -4.17 -51.30 -64.76
N GLU A 206 -4.52 -50.51 -65.79
CA GLU A 206 -5.91 -50.37 -66.29
C GLU A 206 -6.50 -51.71 -66.79
N ARG A 207 -5.66 -52.73 -67.02
CA ARG A 207 -6.03 -54.08 -67.45
C ARG A 207 -6.56 -54.98 -66.32
N GLY A 208 -6.63 -54.48 -65.09
CA GLY A 208 -7.15 -55.22 -63.93
C GLY A 208 -6.14 -56.18 -63.27
N GLU A 209 -4.85 -56.05 -63.58
CA GLU A 209 -3.78 -56.72 -62.83
C GLU A 209 -3.64 -56.08 -61.44
N HIS A 210 -3.39 -56.89 -60.41
CA HIS A 210 -3.25 -56.42 -59.04
C HIS A 210 -1.80 -56.46 -58.59
N TYR A 211 -1.43 -55.59 -57.66
CA TYR A 211 -0.11 -55.64 -57.02
C TYR A 211 0.05 -56.96 -56.25
N GLN A 212 1.17 -57.63 -56.49
CA GLN A 212 1.61 -58.76 -55.68
C GLN A 212 2.71 -58.34 -54.72
N TRP A 213 2.95 -59.12 -53.66
CA TRP A 213 4.07 -58.88 -52.76
C TRP A 213 5.43 -58.86 -53.49
N LYS A 214 5.56 -59.64 -54.58
CA LYS A 214 6.74 -59.66 -55.46
C LYS A 214 7.01 -58.33 -56.17
N ASP A 215 5.98 -57.50 -56.33
CA ASP A 215 6.09 -56.20 -56.98
C ASP A 215 6.53 -55.09 -56.02
N LEU A 216 6.68 -55.35 -54.72
CA LEU A 216 6.99 -54.33 -53.72
C LEU A 216 8.45 -54.42 -53.28
N ASN A 217 9.21 -53.34 -53.50
CA ASN A 217 10.58 -53.20 -53.02
C ASN A 217 10.81 -51.82 -52.38
N LEU A 218 11.84 -51.70 -51.56
CA LEU A 218 12.30 -50.43 -50.99
C LEU A 218 12.85 -49.52 -52.09
N GLY A 219 12.56 -48.22 -51.98
CA GLY A 219 12.92 -47.20 -52.99
C GLY A 219 12.03 -47.20 -54.23
N MET A 220 10.94 -47.99 -54.25
CA MET A 220 9.98 -48.01 -55.35
C MET A 220 8.84 -47.00 -55.13
N ASP A 221 8.33 -46.45 -56.24
CA ASP A 221 7.12 -45.64 -56.27
C ASP A 221 5.91 -46.54 -56.56
N LEU A 222 5.04 -46.70 -55.55
CA LEU A 222 3.77 -47.42 -55.67
C LEU A 222 2.68 -46.44 -56.15
N ASP A 223 2.24 -46.60 -57.39
CA ASP A 223 1.21 -45.76 -58.00
C ASP A 223 -0.18 -46.39 -57.81
N VAL A 224 -1.02 -45.77 -56.98
CA VAL A 224 -2.36 -46.27 -56.63
C VAL A 224 -3.36 -45.12 -56.63
N TYR A 225 -4.44 -45.25 -57.41
CA TYR A 225 -5.51 -44.25 -57.55
C TYR A 225 -5.00 -42.81 -57.80
N GLY A 226 -3.98 -42.67 -58.65
CA GLY A 226 -3.41 -41.37 -59.02
C GLY A 226 -2.49 -40.75 -57.96
N VAL A 227 -2.18 -41.46 -56.88
CA VAL A 227 -1.22 -41.02 -55.84
C VAL A 227 0.01 -41.91 -55.88
N LYS A 228 1.18 -41.30 -55.92
CA LYS A 228 2.48 -41.97 -55.89
C LYS A 228 2.98 -42.09 -54.45
N TYR A 229 3.15 -43.31 -53.95
CA TYR A 229 3.70 -43.58 -52.62
C TYR A 229 5.14 -44.07 -52.73
N ARG A 230 6.10 -43.32 -52.20
CA ARG A 230 7.50 -43.73 -52.14
C ARG A 230 7.70 -44.67 -50.96
N ILE A 231 8.01 -45.94 -51.20
CA ILE A 231 8.32 -46.90 -50.13
C ILE A 231 9.75 -46.65 -49.63
N THR A 232 9.88 -46.28 -48.37
CA THR A 232 11.17 -45.91 -47.77
C THR A 232 11.77 -47.00 -46.91
N GLN A 233 10.95 -47.66 -46.08
CA GLN A 233 11.41 -48.66 -45.13
C GLN A 233 10.39 -49.80 -45.02
N CYS A 234 10.81 -50.94 -44.48
CA CYS A 234 9.95 -52.08 -44.21
C CYS A 234 10.11 -52.51 -42.75
N ASP A 235 9.16 -53.31 -42.27
CA ASP A 235 9.24 -53.95 -40.96
C ASP A 235 10.31 -55.05 -40.90
N SER A 236 10.69 -55.50 -39.71
CA SER A 236 11.64 -56.61 -39.55
C SER A 236 11.09 -57.90 -40.15
N PHE A 237 9.82 -58.22 -39.85
CA PHE A 237 9.14 -59.41 -40.40
C PHE A 237 9.11 -59.40 -41.92
N THR A 238 8.81 -58.26 -42.54
CA THR A 238 8.80 -58.14 -44.01
C THR A 238 10.15 -58.35 -44.62
N LYS A 239 11.20 -57.90 -43.93
CA LYS A 239 12.57 -58.07 -44.41
C LYS A 239 12.94 -59.54 -44.43
N GLU A 240 12.71 -60.23 -43.32
CA GLU A 240 12.95 -61.67 -43.19
C GLU A 240 12.12 -62.49 -44.18
N PHE A 241 10.83 -62.14 -44.36
CA PHE A 241 9.96 -62.82 -45.31
C PHE A 241 10.44 -62.66 -46.76
N MET A 242 10.77 -61.43 -47.18
CA MET A 242 11.27 -61.17 -48.54
C MET A 242 12.60 -61.87 -48.81
N GLU A 243 13.51 -61.87 -47.83
CA GLU A 243 14.78 -62.59 -47.92
C GLU A 243 14.55 -64.12 -48.02
N SER A 244 13.59 -64.67 -47.25
CA SER A 244 13.26 -66.11 -47.29
C SER A 244 12.66 -66.57 -48.62
N GLU A 245 11.91 -65.69 -49.29
CA GLU A 245 11.31 -65.93 -50.60
C GLU A 245 12.26 -65.57 -51.77
N GLY A 246 13.51 -65.19 -51.47
CA GLY A 246 14.56 -64.94 -52.46
C GLY A 246 14.57 -63.55 -53.09
N ILE A 247 13.85 -62.57 -52.53
CA ILE A 247 13.86 -61.17 -52.99
C ILE A 247 14.83 -60.34 -52.14
N LEU A 248 15.88 -59.82 -52.77
CA LEU A 248 16.80 -58.88 -52.13
C LEU A 248 16.17 -57.48 -52.07
N LEU A 249 15.90 -57.01 -50.86
CA LEU A 249 15.40 -55.66 -50.61
C LEU A 249 16.51 -54.62 -50.82
N SER A 250 16.16 -53.48 -51.40
CA SER A 250 17.07 -52.32 -51.51
C SER A 250 17.38 -51.70 -50.15
N ASP A 251 18.40 -50.84 -50.09
CA ASP A 251 18.71 -50.11 -48.86
C ASP A 251 17.58 -49.14 -48.44
N PRO A 252 17.29 -49.02 -47.13
CA PRO A 252 16.23 -48.15 -46.63
C PRO A 252 16.53 -46.66 -46.87
N GLU A 253 15.55 -45.93 -47.42
CA GLU A 253 15.63 -44.47 -47.61
C GLU A 253 15.15 -43.72 -46.37
N SER A 254 15.74 -42.55 -46.07
CA SER A 254 15.24 -41.66 -45.03
C SER A 254 14.03 -40.85 -45.54
N MET A 255 12.97 -40.73 -44.74
CA MET A 255 11.83 -39.87 -45.08
C MET A 255 12.27 -38.40 -45.17
N PRO A 256 11.88 -37.66 -46.23
CA PRO A 256 12.22 -36.25 -46.36
C PRO A 256 11.48 -35.42 -45.32
N VAL A 257 12.18 -34.47 -44.69
CA VAL A 257 11.59 -33.52 -43.74
C VAL A 257 10.84 -32.44 -44.51
N ASP A 258 9.56 -32.22 -44.18
CA ASP A 258 8.79 -31.13 -44.79
C ASP A 258 9.15 -29.76 -44.16
N PRO A 259 9.06 -28.66 -44.94
CA PRO A 259 9.33 -27.31 -44.44
C PRO A 259 8.46 -26.94 -43.23
N TYR A 260 7.23 -27.45 -43.20
CA TYR A 260 6.25 -27.20 -42.15
C TYR A 260 6.64 -27.79 -40.79
N SER A 261 7.00 -29.08 -40.73
CA SER A 261 7.45 -29.70 -39.47
C SER A 261 8.75 -29.09 -38.97
N LYS A 262 9.64 -28.64 -39.86
CA LYS A 262 10.88 -27.95 -39.48
C LYS A 262 10.59 -26.60 -38.79
N ARG A 263 9.63 -25.81 -39.30
CA ARG A 263 9.25 -24.52 -38.69
C ARG A 263 8.61 -24.69 -37.31
N ARG A 264 7.74 -25.68 -37.13
CA ARG A 264 7.09 -25.94 -35.83
C ARG A 264 8.01 -26.45 -34.73
N LYS A 265 9.16 -27.04 -35.08
CA LYS A 265 10.18 -27.45 -34.11
C LYS A 265 10.92 -26.29 -33.47
N ASN A 266 10.91 -25.10 -34.10
CA ASN A 266 11.44 -23.91 -33.44
C ASN A 266 10.47 -23.53 -32.32
N PRO A 267 10.89 -23.64 -31.04
CA PRO A 267 10.03 -23.20 -29.95
C PRO A 267 9.73 -21.72 -30.17
N LYS A 268 8.46 -21.33 -29.98
CA LYS A 268 8.16 -19.90 -29.80
C LYS A 268 9.04 -19.43 -28.64
N PRO A 269 9.72 -18.28 -28.73
CA PRO A 269 10.47 -17.76 -27.60
C PRO A 269 9.49 -17.64 -26.43
N SER A 270 9.69 -18.45 -25.40
CA SER A 270 9.01 -18.24 -24.14
C SER A 270 9.66 -17.00 -23.55
N TYR A 271 8.95 -15.89 -23.54
CA TYR A 271 9.37 -14.73 -22.79
C TYR A 271 9.33 -15.11 -21.32
N THR A 272 10.47 -15.57 -20.78
CA THR A 272 10.68 -15.56 -19.34
C THR A 272 10.68 -14.08 -18.96
N THR A 273 9.57 -13.61 -18.40
CA THR A 273 9.55 -12.30 -17.74
C THR A 273 10.70 -12.31 -16.74
N PRO A 274 11.72 -11.46 -16.90
CA PRO A 274 12.75 -11.35 -15.88
C PRO A 274 12.06 -11.05 -14.56
N SER A 275 12.52 -11.66 -13.47
CA SER A 275 12.06 -11.28 -12.13
C SER A 275 12.55 -9.86 -11.88
N GLU A 276 11.74 -8.86 -12.25
CA GLU A 276 11.90 -7.52 -11.73
C GLU A 276 11.93 -7.67 -10.21
N PHE A 277 12.96 -7.08 -9.60
CA PHE A 277 13.14 -6.89 -8.18
C PHE A 277 11.79 -6.78 -7.46
N ASP A 278 11.64 -7.47 -6.32
CA ASP A 278 10.38 -7.77 -5.64
C ASP A 278 9.50 -6.53 -5.36
N ARG A 279 8.77 -6.08 -6.39
CA ARG A 279 7.84 -4.94 -6.33
C ARG A 279 6.78 -5.19 -5.27
N MET A 280 6.41 -6.45 -5.05
CA MET A 280 5.47 -6.85 -4.01
C MET A 280 6.08 -6.61 -2.63
N HIS A 281 7.33 -7.00 -2.38
CA HIS A 281 8.00 -6.71 -1.11
C HIS A 281 8.16 -5.21 -0.86
N GLN A 282 8.55 -4.42 -1.87
CA GLN A 282 8.59 -2.96 -1.75
C GLN A 282 7.21 -2.40 -1.40
N PHE A 283 6.17 -2.89 -2.07
CA PHE A 283 4.79 -2.52 -1.77
C PHE A 283 4.40 -2.86 -0.33
N LEU A 284 4.58 -4.11 0.10
CA LEU A 284 4.17 -4.56 1.43
C LEU A 284 4.93 -3.87 2.58
N THR A 285 6.19 -3.49 2.37
CA THR A 285 7.03 -2.88 3.42
C THR A 285 6.94 -1.36 3.49
N LEU A 286 6.70 -0.71 2.35
CA LEU A 286 6.70 0.75 2.21
C LEU A 286 5.33 1.35 1.89
N ASP A 287 4.26 0.55 1.88
CA ASP A 287 2.89 1.04 1.72
C ASP A 287 2.59 2.17 2.73
N ARG A 288 1.92 3.22 2.24
CA ARG A 288 1.55 4.45 2.97
C ARG A 288 2.71 5.28 3.55
N LYS A 289 3.97 4.91 3.30
CA LYS A 289 5.12 5.72 3.71
C LYS A 289 5.43 6.75 2.62
N VAL A 290 5.16 8.01 2.92
CA VAL A 290 5.35 9.14 2.00
C VAL A 290 6.25 10.17 2.65
N LEU A 291 7.31 10.55 1.95
CA LEU A 291 8.18 11.65 2.35
C LEU A 291 7.53 12.95 1.90
N HIS A 292 7.31 13.87 2.84
CA HIS A 292 6.57 15.09 2.59
C HIS A 292 7.45 16.31 2.85
N PHE A 293 7.60 17.14 1.82
CA PHE A 293 8.44 18.33 1.83
C PHE A 293 7.62 19.58 1.51
N PHE A 294 7.98 20.67 2.18
CA PHE A 294 7.48 22.00 1.88
C PHE A 294 8.51 22.74 1.04
N ALA A 295 8.07 23.25 -0.11
CA ALA A 295 8.94 23.92 -1.05
C ALA A 295 8.34 25.24 -1.56
N LEU A 296 9.21 26.15 -1.99
CA LEU A 296 8.84 27.31 -2.78
C LEU A 296 9.15 27.03 -4.24
N TRP A 297 8.14 27.08 -5.09
CA TRP A 297 8.33 27.15 -6.53
C TRP A 297 8.78 28.56 -6.89
N ASP A 298 10.05 28.68 -7.29
CA ASP A 298 10.64 29.94 -7.71
C ASP A 298 10.49 30.11 -9.23
N ASP A 299 9.57 31.00 -9.59
CA ASP A 299 9.31 31.42 -10.98
C ASP A 299 9.70 32.90 -11.20
N ALA A 300 10.50 33.50 -10.30
CA ALA A 300 10.81 34.94 -10.33
C ALA A 300 11.51 35.42 -11.61
N ASP A 301 12.12 34.49 -12.36
CA ASP A 301 12.78 34.78 -13.65
C ASP A 301 11.75 35.04 -14.78
N SER A 302 10.48 34.70 -14.58
CA SER A 302 9.39 34.94 -15.54
C SER A 302 8.79 36.35 -15.38
N LEU A 303 8.38 36.98 -16.49
CA LEU A 303 7.82 38.36 -16.54
C LEU A 303 6.65 38.61 -15.59
N TYR A 304 5.88 37.56 -15.29
CA TYR A 304 4.73 37.58 -14.37
C TYR A 304 4.85 36.48 -13.31
N GLY A 305 6.09 36.01 -13.08
CA GLY A 305 6.37 34.92 -12.18
C GLY A 305 6.29 35.35 -10.73
N GLU A 306 5.71 34.49 -9.90
CA GLU A 306 5.60 34.70 -8.46
C GLU A 306 6.15 33.46 -7.76
N THR A 307 6.83 33.65 -6.63
CA THR A 307 7.26 32.55 -5.75
C THR A 307 6.05 31.97 -5.03
N ARG A 308 5.79 30.68 -5.20
CA ARG A 308 4.57 30.02 -4.71
C ARG A 308 4.88 28.90 -3.73
N PRO A 309 4.17 28.77 -2.61
CA PRO A 309 4.30 27.61 -1.75
C PRO A 309 3.68 26.37 -2.40
N VAL A 310 4.46 25.30 -2.45
CA VAL A 310 4.04 23.99 -2.96
C VAL A 310 4.47 22.90 -1.99
N THR A 311 3.76 21.77 -2.00
CA THR A 311 4.15 20.57 -1.28
C THR A 311 4.60 19.51 -2.25
N ILE A 312 5.72 18.86 -1.93
CA ILE A 312 6.31 17.78 -2.73
C ILE A 312 6.18 16.49 -1.92
N GLN A 313 5.55 15.49 -2.52
CA GLN A 313 5.32 14.18 -1.92
C GLN A 313 6.10 13.12 -2.70
N TYR A 314 6.99 12.40 -2.02
CA TYR A 314 7.73 11.28 -2.59
C TYR A 314 7.21 9.98 -1.99
N PHE A 315 6.67 9.10 -2.83
CA PHE A 315 6.10 7.82 -2.44
C PHE A 315 7.18 6.75 -2.45
N LEU A 316 7.52 6.21 -1.26
CA LEU A 316 8.56 5.18 -1.13
C LEU A 316 8.16 3.84 -1.76
N VAL A 317 6.86 3.63 -2.00
CA VAL A 317 6.30 2.38 -2.50
C VAL A 317 6.68 2.11 -3.96
N ASP A 318 6.83 3.16 -4.78
CA ASP A 318 7.06 3.09 -6.22
C ASP A 318 8.04 4.14 -6.76
N ASP A 319 8.70 4.87 -5.85
CA ASP A 319 9.66 5.93 -6.16
C ASP A 319 9.08 7.04 -7.03
N THR A 320 7.79 7.34 -6.85
CA THR A 320 7.08 8.39 -7.61
C THR A 320 6.99 9.69 -6.82
N VAL A 321 6.87 10.80 -7.55
CA VAL A 321 6.77 12.15 -6.99
C VAL A 321 5.47 12.79 -7.44
N GLU A 322 4.78 13.45 -6.52
CA GLU A 322 3.62 14.30 -6.77
C GLU A 322 3.89 15.70 -6.22
N ILE A 323 3.46 16.74 -6.92
CA ILE A 323 3.61 18.13 -6.48
C ILE A 323 2.23 18.76 -6.42
N ARG A 324 1.90 19.35 -5.27
CA ARG A 324 0.63 20.03 -5.02
C ARG A 324 0.85 21.51 -4.73
N GLU A 325 -0.02 22.35 -5.26
CA GLU A 325 0.01 23.78 -4.97
C GLU A 325 -0.75 24.05 -3.67
N VAL A 326 -0.18 24.88 -2.79
CA VAL A 326 -0.85 25.30 -1.56
C VAL A 326 -1.70 26.52 -1.89
N HIS A 327 -3.02 26.36 -1.89
CA HIS A 327 -3.94 27.43 -2.23
C HIS A 327 -4.13 28.41 -1.05
N GLU A 328 -3.79 29.69 -1.27
CA GLU A 328 -4.06 30.78 -0.31
C GLU A 328 -5.44 31.41 -0.58
N PRO A 329 -6.21 31.76 0.48
CA PRO A 329 -7.50 32.44 0.31
C PRO A 329 -7.31 33.81 -0.33
N ASN A 330 -8.23 34.20 -1.23
CA ASN A 330 -8.16 35.45 -1.99
C ASN A 330 -6.91 35.59 -2.89
N SER A 331 -6.28 34.49 -3.32
CA SER A 331 -5.12 34.52 -4.25
C SER A 331 -5.47 34.90 -5.69
N GLY A 332 -6.75 34.89 -6.07
CA GLY A 332 -7.20 35.19 -7.43
C GLY A 332 -6.93 34.09 -8.46
N ARG A 333 -6.48 32.91 -8.02
CA ARG A 333 -6.23 31.75 -8.88
C ARG A 333 -7.32 30.69 -8.77
N ASP A 334 -7.49 29.94 -9.85
CA ASP A 334 -8.38 28.78 -9.89
C ASP A 334 -7.84 27.68 -8.95
N PRO A 335 -8.65 27.09 -8.04
CA PRO A 335 -8.21 26.06 -7.11
C PRO A 335 -7.91 24.71 -7.79
N PHE A 336 -6.76 24.60 -8.45
CA PHE A 336 -6.20 23.32 -8.89
C PHE A 336 -5.22 22.77 -7.86
N PRO A 337 -5.54 21.67 -7.16
CA PRO A 337 -4.70 21.17 -6.06
C PRO A 337 -3.41 20.48 -6.54
N VAL A 338 -3.40 19.91 -7.75
CA VAL A 338 -2.26 19.13 -8.28
C VAL A 338 -1.53 19.94 -9.34
N LEU A 339 -0.30 20.36 -9.03
CA LEU A 339 0.59 21.03 -9.99
C LEU A 339 1.26 20.01 -10.92
N MET A 340 1.61 18.84 -10.39
CA MET A 340 2.20 17.73 -11.14
C MET A 340 1.63 16.41 -10.64
N ARG A 341 1.05 15.63 -11.56
CA ARG A 341 0.54 14.28 -11.26
C ARG A 341 1.64 13.38 -10.71
N ARG A 342 1.25 12.43 -9.87
CA ARG A 342 2.14 11.36 -9.37
C ARG A 342 2.77 10.61 -10.54
N GLN A 343 4.09 10.70 -10.66
CA GLN A 343 4.85 10.00 -11.70
C GLN A 343 6.30 9.81 -11.28
N LYS A 344 6.99 8.83 -11.90
CA LYS A 344 8.41 8.61 -11.65
C LYS A 344 9.23 9.63 -12.44
N LEU A 345 10.04 10.43 -11.76
CA LEU A 345 10.74 11.55 -12.40
C LEU A 345 12.14 11.15 -12.89
N PRO A 346 12.44 11.33 -14.19
CA PRO A 346 13.80 11.16 -14.70
C PRO A 346 14.67 12.35 -14.28
N LYS A 347 15.86 12.05 -13.78
CA LYS A 347 16.90 13.02 -13.40
C LYS A 347 17.88 13.24 -14.56
N LYS A 348 18.34 12.15 -15.18
CA LYS A 348 19.17 12.17 -16.39
C LYS A 348 18.53 11.30 -17.46
N ILE A 349 18.31 11.90 -18.63
CA ILE A 349 17.82 11.22 -19.83
C ILE A 349 19.03 10.97 -20.71
N LYS A 350 19.18 9.76 -21.26
CA LYS A 350 20.30 9.43 -22.15
C LYS A 350 20.21 10.32 -23.40
N PRO A 351 21.30 10.98 -23.81
CA PRO A 351 21.23 11.95 -24.90
C PRO A 351 20.94 11.35 -26.28
N GLU A 352 20.98 10.02 -26.46
CA GLU A 352 20.86 9.41 -27.79
C GLU A 352 20.16 8.04 -27.80
N SER A 353 18.89 8.05 -28.24
CA SER A 353 18.27 6.98 -29.03
C SER A 353 17.69 7.64 -30.28
N GLY A 354 18.57 8.02 -31.21
CA GLY A 354 18.30 8.93 -32.34
C GLY A 354 17.36 8.42 -33.44
N SER A 355 16.26 7.73 -33.11
CA SER A 355 15.31 7.26 -34.13
C SER A 355 13.99 8.05 -34.16
N PHE A 356 13.60 8.77 -33.10
CA PHE A 356 12.28 9.40 -33.05
C PHE A 356 12.24 10.67 -32.19
N PRO A 357 11.55 11.74 -32.63
CA PRO A 357 11.46 12.98 -31.87
C PRO A 357 10.64 12.79 -30.58
N SER A 358 11.11 13.39 -29.47
CA SER A 358 10.49 13.31 -28.14
C SER A 358 9.06 13.86 -28.06
N CYS A 359 8.56 14.47 -29.15
CA CYS A 359 7.19 14.96 -29.24
C CYS A 359 6.16 13.87 -29.57
N VAL A 360 6.58 12.64 -29.91
CA VAL A 360 5.66 11.59 -30.40
C VAL A 360 5.55 10.39 -29.46
N LEU A 361 6.54 10.14 -28.59
CA LEU A 361 6.52 9.04 -27.63
C LEU A 361 6.81 9.55 -26.21
N GLU A 362 6.11 8.96 -25.23
CA GLU A 362 6.41 9.19 -23.82
C GLU A 362 7.80 8.62 -23.49
N VAL A 363 8.55 9.29 -22.61
CA VAL A 363 9.90 8.86 -22.21
C VAL A 363 9.83 7.45 -21.61
N SER A 364 10.41 6.48 -22.32
CA SER A 364 10.41 5.08 -21.90
C SER A 364 11.43 4.85 -20.77
N ALA A 365 11.24 3.79 -19.98
CA ALA A 365 12.18 3.44 -18.89
C ALA A 365 13.60 3.12 -19.40
N GLU A 366 13.73 2.76 -20.68
CA GLU A 366 15.01 2.42 -21.32
C GLU A 366 15.84 3.66 -21.67
N GLU A 367 15.16 4.79 -21.93
CA GLU A 367 15.74 6.09 -22.25
C GLU A 367 16.23 6.86 -21.01
N VAL A 368 15.73 6.50 -19.82
CA VAL A 368 16.14 7.11 -18.56
C VAL A 368 17.42 6.45 -18.05
N ASP A 369 18.41 7.27 -17.71
CA ASP A 369 19.67 6.80 -17.11
C ASP A 369 19.57 6.76 -15.58
N GLU A 370 19.07 7.85 -14.98
CA GLU A 370 18.99 8.01 -13.54
C GLU A 370 17.61 8.59 -13.18
N TYR A 371 16.92 7.95 -12.23
CA TYR A 371 15.69 8.48 -11.62
C TYR A 371 16.00 9.23 -10.33
N TYR A 372 15.13 10.15 -9.94
CA TYR A 372 15.20 10.78 -8.62
C TYR A 372 15.03 9.74 -7.51
N SER A 373 15.87 9.87 -6.49
CA SER A 373 15.87 9.05 -5.28
C SER A 373 15.66 9.93 -4.04
N PRO A 374 15.32 9.38 -2.86
CA PRO A 374 15.19 10.19 -1.66
C PRO A 374 16.46 11.01 -1.36
N LYS A 375 17.65 10.48 -1.67
CA LYS A 375 18.94 11.17 -1.42
C LYS A 375 19.08 12.52 -2.12
N ASP A 376 18.31 12.74 -3.18
CA ASP A 376 18.31 13.99 -3.95
C ASP A 376 17.44 15.09 -3.31
N PHE A 377 16.57 14.75 -2.34
CA PHE A 377 15.68 15.69 -1.67
C PHE A 377 16.29 16.20 -0.36
N GLN A 378 17.09 17.26 -0.46
CA GLN A 378 17.74 17.89 0.70
C GLN A 378 17.05 19.19 1.09
N VAL A 379 16.62 19.29 2.35
CA VAL A 379 16.05 20.53 2.89
C VAL A 379 17.13 21.60 2.95
N GLY A 380 16.84 22.76 2.38
CA GLY A 380 17.75 23.89 2.24
C GLY A 380 18.38 24.04 0.86
N GLN A 381 18.20 23.07 -0.04
CA GLN A 381 18.70 23.13 -1.41
C GLN A 381 17.58 23.44 -2.42
N THR A 382 17.99 24.05 -3.54
CA THR A 382 17.13 24.24 -4.70
C THR A 382 17.29 23.05 -5.65
N MET A 383 16.19 22.44 -6.07
CA MET A 383 16.17 21.34 -7.03
C MET A 383 15.39 21.70 -8.29
N THR A 384 15.72 21.06 -9.40
CA THR A 384 15.08 21.31 -10.69
C THR A 384 14.26 20.11 -11.13
N LEU A 385 12.93 20.20 -11.09
CA LEU A 385 12.02 19.14 -11.54
C LEU A 385 11.33 19.59 -12.82
N LEU A 386 11.49 18.81 -13.90
CA LEU A 386 10.90 19.09 -15.24
C LEU A 386 11.16 20.53 -15.75
N GLY A 387 12.35 21.07 -15.47
CA GLY A 387 12.75 22.42 -15.88
C GLY A 387 12.26 23.54 -14.96
N ARG A 388 11.57 23.25 -13.85
CA ARG A 388 11.15 24.23 -12.84
C ARG A 388 11.98 24.12 -11.57
N ARG A 389 12.31 25.25 -10.94
CA ARG A 389 13.11 25.29 -9.71
C ARG A 389 12.23 25.29 -8.46
N PHE A 390 12.56 24.42 -7.51
CA PHE A 390 11.89 24.31 -6.23
C PHE A 390 12.91 24.43 -5.09
N LEU A 391 12.72 25.40 -4.21
CA LEU A 391 13.51 25.57 -2.99
C LEU A 391 12.82 24.81 -1.85
N LEU A 392 13.43 23.72 -1.40
CA LEU A 392 12.94 22.95 -0.25
C LEU A 392 13.30 23.70 1.04
N TYR A 393 12.32 24.13 1.82
CA TYR A 393 12.59 24.91 3.04
C TYR A 393 12.24 24.17 4.33
N ASP A 394 11.31 23.21 4.32
CA ASP A 394 10.99 22.38 5.48
C ASP A 394 10.49 20.99 5.07
N CYS A 395 10.38 20.06 6.02
CA CYS A 395 9.83 18.73 5.82
C CYS A 395 9.04 18.23 7.04
N ASP A 396 8.17 17.26 6.82
CA ASP A 396 7.31 16.67 7.85
C ASP A 396 8.11 15.83 8.86
N GLY A 397 7.56 15.61 10.06
CA GLY A 397 8.20 14.87 11.15
C GLY A 397 8.61 13.45 10.77
N PHE A 398 7.71 12.71 10.11
CA PHE A 398 8.01 11.37 9.58
C PHE A 398 9.21 11.40 8.62
N THR A 399 9.29 12.44 7.79
CA THR A 399 10.37 12.63 6.81
C THR A 399 11.70 12.85 7.52
N LYS A 400 11.72 13.66 8.59
CA LYS A 400 12.91 13.87 9.42
C LYS A 400 13.41 12.55 10.01
N ASP A 401 12.51 11.76 10.58
CA ASP A 401 12.84 10.47 11.19
C ASP A 401 13.38 9.46 10.15
N TYR A 402 12.77 9.41 8.97
CA TYR A 402 13.20 8.53 7.88
C TYR A 402 14.64 8.81 7.44
N TYR A 403 15.02 10.09 7.30
CA TYR A 403 16.39 10.45 6.90
C TYR A 403 17.39 10.23 8.02
N GLN A 404 17.02 10.48 9.28
CA GLN A 404 17.88 10.14 10.41
C GLN A 404 18.21 8.63 10.47
N GLN A 405 17.24 7.78 10.16
CA GLN A 405 17.43 6.31 10.17
C GLN A 405 18.17 5.79 8.94
N ASN A 406 17.77 6.20 7.73
CA ASN A 406 18.27 5.61 6.49
C ASN A 406 19.46 6.37 5.88
N HIS A 407 19.55 7.68 6.13
CA HIS A 407 20.52 8.58 5.52
C HIS A 407 21.10 9.58 6.54
N PRO A 408 21.78 9.12 7.61
CA PRO A 408 22.27 9.98 8.69
C PRO A 408 23.32 11.01 8.24
N ASN A 409 23.95 10.79 7.08
CA ASN A 409 24.92 11.71 6.50
C ASN A 409 24.28 12.96 5.84
N LEU A 410 22.96 12.97 5.64
CA LEU A 410 22.23 14.10 5.09
C LEU A 410 21.68 14.98 6.22
N GLU A 411 22.25 16.17 6.38
CA GLU A 411 21.79 17.13 7.37
C GLU A 411 20.59 17.94 6.82
N MET A 412 19.42 17.82 7.46
CA MET A 412 18.23 18.60 7.13
C MET A 412 18.23 19.91 7.93
N LYS A 413 18.56 21.04 7.28
CA LYS A 413 18.47 22.36 7.89
C LYS A 413 17.25 23.11 7.34
N PRO A 414 16.18 23.28 8.14
CA PRO A 414 15.05 24.10 7.73
C PRO A 414 15.49 25.54 7.47
N ILE A 415 14.96 26.13 6.40
CA ILE A 415 15.14 27.56 6.10
C ILE A 415 13.92 28.30 6.63
N GLU A 416 14.16 29.28 7.50
CA GLU A 416 13.11 30.21 7.92
C GLU A 416 12.80 31.17 6.76
N LEU A 417 11.59 31.06 6.22
CA LEU A 417 11.11 32.03 5.24
C LEU A 417 10.76 33.35 5.94
N PRO A 418 11.13 34.51 5.36
CA PRO A 418 10.72 35.81 5.90
C PRO A 418 9.19 35.88 5.89
N LYS A 419 8.58 36.05 7.06
CA LYS A 419 7.13 36.14 7.16
C LYS A 419 6.68 37.45 6.50
N LYS A 420 5.61 37.41 5.69
CA LYS A 420 4.99 38.60 5.08
C LYS A 420 4.67 39.71 6.12
N SER A 421 4.46 39.33 7.39
CA SER A 421 4.26 40.26 8.51
C SER A 421 5.45 41.18 8.79
N ASP A 422 6.68 40.74 8.51
CA ASP A 422 7.89 41.46 8.89
C ASP A 422 8.22 42.56 7.88
N MET A 423 7.69 42.45 6.65
CA MET A 423 7.85 43.46 5.60
C MET A 423 6.96 44.69 5.79
N THR A 424 5.95 44.61 6.65
CA THR A 424 4.94 45.68 6.80
C THR A 424 4.79 46.05 8.28
N GLN A 425 5.88 46.37 8.95
CA GLN A 425 5.76 47.31 10.07
C GLN A 425 5.36 48.65 9.46
N GLU A 426 4.05 48.90 9.35
CA GLU A 426 3.53 50.19 8.97
C GLU A 426 4.23 51.23 9.85
N LYS A 427 5.01 52.12 9.21
CA LYS A 427 5.65 53.23 9.92
C LYS A 427 4.53 53.97 10.64
N LYS A 428 4.55 53.93 11.98
CA LYS A 428 3.56 54.64 12.78
C LYS A 428 3.62 56.10 12.37
N LYS A 429 2.49 56.65 11.92
CA LYS A 429 2.40 58.06 11.53
C LYS A 429 2.64 58.89 12.79
N GLU A 430 3.70 59.69 12.79
CA GLU A 430 4.00 60.62 13.87
C GLU A 430 3.02 61.80 13.81
N VAL A 431 2.60 62.28 14.99
CA VAL A 431 1.73 63.47 15.08
C VAL A 431 2.59 64.70 14.77
N PRO A 432 2.15 65.60 13.88
CA PRO A 432 2.92 66.79 13.55
C PRO A 432 3.06 67.73 14.77
N PRO A 433 4.11 68.57 14.80
CA PRO A 433 4.33 69.53 15.87
C PRO A 433 3.17 70.54 15.96
N TYR A 434 2.91 71.03 17.16
CA TYR A 434 1.81 71.95 17.43
C TYR A 434 2.02 73.32 16.76
N ASN A 435 1.00 73.83 16.08
CA ASN A 435 1.06 75.03 15.25
C ASN A 435 0.95 76.37 16.00
N GLY A 436 0.77 76.37 17.32
CA GLY A 436 0.65 77.57 18.15
C GLY A 436 -0.76 78.17 18.26
N PHE A 437 -1.76 77.62 17.55
CA PHE A 437 -3.14 78.11 17.57
C PHE A 437 -4.07 77.18 18.36
N GLY A 438 -4.95 77.75 19.17
CA GLY A 438 -5.93 77.00 19.98
C GLY A 438 -5.34 76.47 21.28
N SER A 439 -5.93 75.39 21.82
CA SER A 439 -5.28 74.59 22.86
C SER A 439 -4.65 73.36 22.24
N LEU A 440 -3.62 72.81 22.89
CA LEU A 440 -2.92 71.63 22.38
C LEU A 440 -3.88 70.45 22.21
N GLU A 441 -4.78 70.23 23.18
CA GLU A 441 -5.75 69.14 23.16
C GLU A 441 -6.79 69.28 22.04
N ASP A 442 -7.14 70.52 21.68
CA ASP A 442 -8.10 70.83 20.61
C ASP A 442 -7.44 70.68 19.23
N SER A 443 -6.25 71.25 19.04
CA SER A 443 -5.50 71.17 17.79
C SER A 443 -5.02 69.75 17.46
N LEU A 444 -4.76 68.91 18.47
CA LEU A 444 -4.46 67.49 18.30
C LEU A 444 -5.61 66.74 17.59
N GLN A 445 -6.86 67.11 17.83
CA GLN A 445 -8.03 66.44 17.24
C GLN A 445 -8.10 66.61 15.72
N ASN A 446 -7.61 67.74 15.19
CA ASN A 446 -7.50 67.97 13.75
C ASN A 446 -6.53 66.99 13.07
N CYS A 447 -5.53 66.50 13.81
CA CYS A 447 -4.55 65.54 13.28
C CYS A 447 -5.02 64.08 13.45
N LEU A 448 -5.85 63.80 14.46
CA LEU A 448 -6.34 62.45 14.76
C LEU A 448 -7.54 62.03 13.89
N SER A 449 -8.41 62.97 13.53
CA SER A 449 -9.67 62.69 12.82
C SER A 449 -9.96 63.77 11.78
N LEU A 450 -10.50 63.37 10.63
CA LEU A 450 -10.93 64.30 9.57
C LEU A 450 -11.99 65.29 10.06
N ILE A 451 -12.92 64.81 10.89
CA ILE A 451 -13.92 65.65 11.56
C ILE A 451 -13.43 65.81 13.01
N PRO A 452 -12.96 67.01 13.42
CA PRO A 452 -12.46 67.22 14.76
C PRO A 452 -13.59 67.09 15.76
N LYS A 453 -13.35 66.30 16.81
CA LYS A 453 -14.27 66.13 17.93
C LYS A 453 -13.78 67.00 19.08
N PRO A 454 -14.68 67.67 19.83
CA PRO A 454 -14.26 68.46 20.98
C PRO A 454 -13.53 67.57 22.00
N PRO A 455 -12.41 68.04 22.58
CA PRO A 455 -11.66 67.27 23.56
C PRO A 455 -12.53 66.99 24.79
N LYS A 456 -12.53 65.72 25.22
CA LYS A 456 -13.31 65.30 26.40
C LYS A 456 -12.61 65.76 27.67
N LYS A 457 -13.31 66.55 28.48
CA LYS A 457 -12.84 66.94 29.82
C LYS A 457 -13.14 65.83 30.83
N ASN A 458 -12.32 65.72 31.87
CA ASN A 458 -12.53 64.77 32.96
C ASN A 458 -13.69 65.23 33.86
N VAL A 459 -14.92 64.96 33.44
CA VAL A 459 -16.15 65.41 34.12
C VAL A 459 -16.24 64.88 35.55
N LEU A 460 -15.80 63.63 35.79
CA LEU A 460 -15.80 63.02 37.12
C LEU A 460 -14.95 63.83 38.12
N LYS A 461 -13.71 64.16 37.73
CA LYS A 461 -12.81 64.99 38.54
C LYS A 461 -13.39 66.39 38.80
N MET A 462 -14.07 66.96 37.81
CA MET A 462 -14.70 68.27 37.93
C MET A 462 -15.86 68.25 38.94
N LEU A 463 -16.68 67.20 38.94
CA LEU A 463 -17.83 67.08 39.83
C LEU A 463 -17.44 66.76 41.28
N GLU A 464 -16.48 65.86 41.48
CA GLU A 464 -16.01 65.46 42.81
C GLU A 464 -15.28 66.60 43.54
N ASN A 465 -14.58 67.46 42.80
CA ASN A 465 -13.70 68.49 43.37
C ASN A 465 -14.18 69.93 43.14
N ASP A 466 -15.44 70.16 42.76
CA ASP A 466 -15.94 71.50 42.37
C ASP A 466 -15.72 72.58 43.45
N HIS A 467 -15.84 72.20 44.73
CA HIS A 467 -15.67 73.10 45.87
C HIS A 467 -14.31 72.96 46.58
N ASN A 468 -13.43 72.08 46.10
CA ASN A 468 -12.15 71.78 46.74
C ASN A 468 -11.06 72.71 46.18
N VAL A 469 -10.58 73.64 47.01
CA VAL A 469 -9.56 74.63 46.63
C VAL A 469 -8.43 74.64 47.65
N LEU A 470 -7.19 74.40 47.20
CA LEU A 470 -6.01 74.47 48.04
C LEU A 470 -5.47 75.89 48.02
N ARG A 471 -5.36 76.53 49.19
CA ARG A 471 -4.93 77.93 49.32
C ARG A 471 -3.61 78.01 50.06
N TYR A 472 -2.69 78.78 49.48
CA TYR A 472 -1.35 79.00 50.01
C TYR A 472 -1.08 80.50 50.12
N SER A 473 -0.37 80.91 51.16
CA SER A 473 0.23 82.25 51.20
C SER A 473 1.58 82.19 50.52
N ALA A 474 1.82 83.13 49.61
CA ALA A 474 3.05 83.24 48.85
C ALA A 474 3.61 84.67 48.93
N ARG A 475 4.93 84.78 48.75
CA ARG A 475 5.64 86.05 48.52
C ARG A 475 6.30 86.03 47.16
N LEU A 476 6.46 87.19 46.54
CA LEU A 476 7.17 87.32 45.27
C LEU A 476 8.68 87.35 45.52
N ASP A 477 9.43 86.53 44.79
CA ASP A 477 10.89 86.51 44.73
C ASP A 477 11.33 87.44 43.60
N SER A 478 11.47 88.73 43.91
CA SER A 478 11.80 89.83 42.99
C SER A 478 13.06 90.56 43.45
N GLN A 479 13.81 91.14 42.52
CA GLN A 479 14.99 91.96 42.85
C GLN A 479 14.62 93.33 43.44
N ASN A 480 13.34 93.73 43.31
CA ASN A 480 12.85 94.99 43.84
C ASN A 480 12.48 94.87 45.33
N PRO A 481 13.02 95.71 46.22
CA PRO A 481 12.73 95.63 47.66
C PRO A 481 11.26 95.97 48.00
N GLU A 482 10.57 96.73 47.16
CA GLU A 482 9.15 97.06 47.35
C GLU A 482 8.23 95.83 47.14
N ASP A 483 8.67 94.87 46.33
CA ASP A 483 7.92 93.66 46.03
C ASP A 483 8.00 92.61 47.15
N GLU A 484 9.03 92.65 48.01
CA GLU A 484 9.21 91.69 49.10
C GLU A 484 8.10 91.75 50.17
N VAL A 485 7.52 92.95 50.35
CA VAL A 485 6.46 93.18 51.34
C VAL A 485 5.10 92.68 50.83
N ARG A 486 4.96 92.45 49.52
CA ARG A 486 3.70 92.05 48.90
C ARG A 486 3.36 90.60 49.23
N ARG A 487 2.11 90.39 49.68
CA ARG A 487 1.61 89.06 50.08
C ARG A 487 0.53 88.61 49.11
N PHE A 488 0.74 87.43 48.55
CA PHE A 488 -0.14 86.81 47.58
C PHE A 488 -0.81 85.57 48.18
N ILE A 489 -2.01 85.27 47.72
CA ILE A 489 -2.71 84.02 47.97
C ILE A 489 -2.73 83.25 46.66
N LEU A 490 -2.06 82.12 46.63
CA LEU A 490 -2.12 81.18 45.51
C LEU A 490 -3.23 80.17 45.81
N SER A 491 -4.25 80.14 44.95
CA SER A 491 -5.35 79.19 45.05
C SER A 491 -5.27 78.18 43.89
N TYR A 492 -5.14 76.90 44.21
CA TYR A 492 -5.16 75.79 43.27
C TYR A 492 -6.54 75.11 43.30
N PHE A 493 -7.20 75.04 42.14
CA PHE A 493 -8.52 74.45 42.00
C PHE A 493 -8.40 72.98 41.57
N LEU A 494 -8.84 72.06 42.43
CA LEU A 494 -8.72 70.62 42.19
C LEU A 494 -9.65 70.12 41.08
N SER A 495 -10.73 70.84 40.77
CA SER A 495 -11.68 70.48 39.71
C SER A 495 -11.11 70.57 38.30
N ASN A 496 -10.19 71.51 38.04
CA ASN A 496 -9.70 71.81 36.70
C ASN A 496 -8.17 72.02 36.60
N ASP A 497 -7.43 71.83 37.69
CA ASP A 497 -5.98 72.01 37.80
C ASP A 497 -5.51 73.42 37.43
N MET A 498 -6.35 74.43 37.67
CA MET A 498 -6.01 75.83 37.44
C MET A 498 -5.50 76.50 38.70
N ILE A 499 -4.64 77.49 38.52
CA ILE A 499 -4.10 78.32 39.60
C ILE A 499 -4.60 79.74 39.41
N SER A 500 -5.00 80.39 40.50
CA SER A 500 -5.22 81.83 40.54
C SER A 500 -4.37 82.46 41.62
N VAL A 501 -3.83 83.65 41.37
CA VAL A 501 -3.02 84.40 42.32
C VAL A 501 -3.74 85.68 42.67
N PHE A 502 -3.97 85.92 43.96
CA PHE A 502 -4.64 87.11 44.47
C PHE A 502 -3.75 87.86 45.45
N GLU A 503 -3.53 89.14 45.21
CA GLU A 503 -2.76 90.02 46.09
C GLU A 503 -3.65 90.59 47.19
N LYS A 504 -3.23 90.43 48.45
CA LYS A 504 -3.94 91.02 49.59
C LYS A 504 -3.72 92.55 49.57
N PRO A 505 -4.78 93.38 49.56
CA PRO A 505 -4.61 94.83 49.61
C PRO A 505 -4.05 95.25 50.97
N THR A 506 -2.95 95.99 50.95
CA THR A 506 -2.29 96.53 52.15
C THR A 506 -2.53 98.04 52.24
N ARG A 507 -2.95 98.53 53.42
CA ARG A 507 -3.21 99.96 53.62
C ARG A 507 -1.89 100.74 53.54
N ASN A 508 -1.89 101.87 52.83
CA ASN A 508 -0.75 102.78 52.68
C ASN A 508 0.45 102.21 51.88
N SER A 509 0.30 101.14 51.10
CA SER A 509 1.39 100.58 50.27
C SER A 509 1.59 101.27 48.92
N GLY A 510 0.61 102.06 48.46
CA GLY A 510 0.65 102.69 47.13
C GLY A 510 0.37 101.73 45.96
N ILE A 511 0.22 100.42 46.22
CA ILE A 511 -0.03 99.38 45.22
C ILE A 511 -1.50 98.95 45.31
N ILE A 512 -2.20 98.94 44.17
CA ILE A 512 -3.58 98.45 44.09
C ILE A 512 -3.53 96.92 44.15
N GLY A 513 -3.93 96.36 45.30
CA GLY A 513 -4.11 94.91 45.46
C GLY A 513 -5.33 94.40 44.67
N GLY A 514 -5.37 93.09 44.42
CA GLY A 514 -6.45 92.47 43.67
C GLY A 514 -6.04 91.17 42.99
N LYS A 515 -6.77 90.77 41.95
CA LYS A 515 -6.48 89.56 41.17
C LYS A 515 -5.19 89.80 40.36
N PHE A 516 -4.11 89.12 40.72
CA PHE A 516 -2.83 89.18 40.03
C PHE A 516 -2.81 88.22 38.82
N LEU A 517 -3.35 87.01 38.99
CA LEU A 517 -3.53 86.03 37.93
C LEU A 517 -4.95 85.44 37.99
N GLU A 518 -5.66 85.49 36.87
CA GLU A 518 -6.91 84.75 36.69
C GLU A 518 -6.68 83.25 36.58
N LYS A 519 -7.72 82.45 36.87
CA LYS A 519 -7.68 80.98 36.82
C LYS A 519 -7.10 80.49 35.49
N THR A 520 -5.86 80.04 35.53
CA THR A 520 -5.11 79.61 34.34
C THR A 520 -4.33 78.35 34.67
N ARG A 521 -4.18 77.44 33.70
CA ARG A 521 -3.30 76.28 33.84
C ARG A 521 -1.86 76.71 33.59
N ILE A 522 -0.97 76.40 34.53
CA ILE A 522 0.40 76.89 34.51
C ILE A 522 1.34 75.72 34.19
N PRO A 523 2.11 75.78 33.09
CA PRO A 523 3.14 74.79 32.79
C PRO A 523 4.38 75.00 33.67
N LYS A 524 5.06 73.90 34.01
CA LYS A 524 6.32 73.91 34.75
C LYS A 524 7.45 74.52 33.91
N PRO A 525 8.43 75.18 34.54
CA PRO A 525 9.61 75.67 33.85
C PRO A 525 10.40 74.50 33.26
N GLY A 526 10.72 74.58 31.96
CA GLY A 526 11.41 73.50 31.22
C GLY A 526 10.50 72.54 30.47
N SER A 527 9.18 72.70 30.50
CA SER A 527 8.28 71.93 29.62
C SER A 527 8.27 72.48 28.19
N THR A 528 8.33 71.57 27.20
CA THR A 528 8.17 71.91 25.78
C THR A 528 6.72 72.20 25.45
N VAL A 529 6.47 73.12 24.51
CA VAL A 529 5.12 73.51 24.06
C VAL A 529 4.29 72.31 23.58
N GLU A 530 4.95 71.30 23.02
CA GLU A 530 4.32 70.07 22.51
C GLU A 530 3.95 69.05 23.61
N ASN A 531 4.61 69.11 24.76
CA ASN A 531 4.37 68.23 25.90
C ASN A 531 4.37 69.06 27.20
N PRO A 532 3.33 69.89 27.43
CA PRO A 532 3.26 70.74 28.60
C PRO A 532 3.02 69.90 29.85
N VAL A 533 3.95 69.98 30.81
CA VAL A 533 3.80 69.38 32.13
C VAL A 533 3.27 70.46 33.07
N PHE A 534 2.04 70.30 33.57
CA PHE A 534 1.41 71.28 34.44
C PHE A 534 1.77 71.06 35.91
N TYR A 535 1.68 72.12 36.72
CA TYR A 535 1.81 72.01 38.18
C TYR A 535 0.68 71.16 38.78
N SER A 536 1.05 70.37 39.79
CA SER A 536 0.15 69.48 40.52
C SER A 536 0.23 69.74 42.03
N PRO A 537 -0.71 69.25 42.85
CA PRO A 537 -0.64 69.38 44.30
C PRO A 537 0.67 68.86 44.92
N ALA A 538 1.32 67.90 44.27
CA ALA A 538 2.61 67.35 44.70
C ALA A 538 3.75 68.38 44.68
N ASP A 539 3.65 69.42 43.85
CA ASP A 539 4.70 70.41 43.63
C ASP A 539 4.65 71.59 44.63
N PHE A 540 3.61 71.68 45.46
CA PHE A 540 3.37 72.80 46.38
C PHE A 540 3.84 72.52 47.80
N ALA A 541 5.15 72.30 47.99
CA ALA A 541 5.76 72.24 49.33
C ALA A 541 5.94 73.64 49.93
N ILE A 542 5.88 73.78 51.25
CA ILE A 542 6.18 75.07 51.89
C ILE A 542 7.67 75.36 51.72
N GLY A 543 7.98 76.55 51.22
CA GLY A 543 9.33 76.96 50.80
C GLY A 543 9.64 76.68 49.33
N ALA A 544 8.78 75.94 48.61
CA ALA A 544 8.95 75.72 47.18
C ALA A 544 8.73 77.03 46.39
N THR A 545 9.42 77.14 45.26
CA THR A 545 9.29 78.25 44.32
C THR A 545 8.42 77.83 43.14
N VAL A 546 7.27 78.47 42.99
CA VAL A 546 6.34 78.27 41.87
C VAL A 546 6.58 79.38 40.85
N GLU A 547 7.05 79.01 39.67
CA GLU A 547 7.23 79.95 38.56
C GLU A 547 5.93 80.09 37.76
N VAL A 548 5.46 81.32 37.64
CA VAL A 548 4.21 81.70 36.99
C VAL A 548 4.51 82.82 35.99
N PHE A 549 4.53 82.50 34.69
CA PHE A 549 4.77 83.47 33.61
C PHE A 549 5.99 84.40 33.83
N GLY A 550 7.10 83.84 34.32
CA GLY A 550 8.34 84.57 34.61
C GLY A 550 8.41 85.21 36.01
N HIS A 551 7.34 85.17 36.78
CA HIS A 551 7.33 85.57 38.19
C HIS A 551 7.53 84.36 39.11
N ARG A 552 8.43 84.48 40.07
CA ARG A 552 8.76 83.41 41.03
C ARG A 552 8.05 83.66 42.35
N PHE A 553 7.16 82.76 42.74
CA PHE A 553 6.42 82.84 44.00
C PHE A 553 6.94 81.80 44.99
N VAL A 554 7.42 82.23 46.14
CA VAL A 554 7.83 81.32 47.22
C VAL A 554 6.65 81.10 48.16
N LEU A 555 6.23 79.85 48.30
CA LEU A 555 5.15 79.47 49.22
C LEU A 555 5.65 79.62 50.66
N THR A 556 4.99 80.45 51.45
CA THR A 556 5.38 80.72 52.84
C THR A 556 4.52 79.97 53.85
N ASP A 557 3.24 79.78 53.53
CA ASP A 557 2.25 79.18 54.44
C ASP A 557 1.10 78.53 53.65
N ALA A 558 0.28 77.69 54.29
CA ALA A 558 -0.85 76.99 53.69
C ALA A 558 -2.09 77.00 54.61
N ASP A 559 -3.30 76.91 54.04
CA ASP A 559 -4.52 76.74 54.82
C ASP A 559 -4.57 75.34 55.47
N HIS A 560 -5.21 75.20 56.64
CA HIS A 560 -5.34 73.90 57.33
C HIS A 560 -6.06 72.85 56.47
N TYR A 561 -7.01 73.27 55.62
CA TYR A 561 -7.69 72.39 54.66
C TYR A 561 -6.72 71.71 53.69
N VAL A 562 -5.64 72.40 53.30
CA VAL A 562 -4.62 71.83 52.42
C VAL A 562 -3.96 70.63 53.08
N LEU A 563 -3.62 70.75 54.36
CA LEU A 563 -2.97 69.67 55.10
C LEU A 563 -3.88 68.44 55.18
N THR A 564 -5.14 68.62 55.58
CA THR A 564 -6.12 67.52 55.65
C THR A 564 -6.33 66.85 54.28
N TYR A 565 -6.37 67.65 53.21
CA TYR A 565 -6.49 67.12 51.86
C TYR A 565 -5.26 66.32 51.42
N MET A 566 -4.05 66.79 51.74
CA MET A 566 -2.83 66.07 51.39
C MET A 566 -2.66 64.78 52.21
N GLU A 567 -3.01 64.77 53.49
CA GLU A 567 -2.98 63.57 54.35
C GLU A 567 -3.93 62.48 53.83
N SER A 568 -5.14 62.86 53.39
CA SER A 568 -6.08 61.91 52.79
C SER A 568 -5.60 61.34 51.45
N ASN A 569 -4.68 62.02 50.75
CA ASN A 569 -4.11 61.61 49.46
C ASN A 569 -2.60 61.32 49.52
N THR A 570 -2.16 60.67 50.59
CA THR A 570 -0.72 60.39 50.87
C THR A 570 -0.04 59.58 49.77
N SER A 571 -0.76 58.76 49.00
CA SER A 571 -0.17 57.90 47.95
C SER A 571 0.31 58.65 46.70
N GLN A 572 -0.25 59.83 46.41
CA GLN A 572 0.06 60.62 45.20
C GLN A 572 1.00 61.79 45.47
N ILE A 573 1.34 62.05 46.74
CA ILE A 573 2.05 63.24 47.18
C ILE A 573 3.42 62.85 47.77
N PRO A 574 4.52 63.52 47.39
CA PRO A 574 5.83 63.29 47.99
C PRO A 574 5.83 63.54 49.50
N SER A 575 6.50 62.67 50.27
CA SER A 575 6.62 62.82 51.73
C SER A 575 7.21 64.17 52.14
N GLN A 576 8.17 64.68 51.37
CA GLN A 576 8.80 66.00 51.57
C GLN A 576 7.78 67.15 51.60
N THR A 577 6.74 67.08 50.76
CA THR A 577 5.69 68.10 50.68
C THR A 577 4.83 68.06 51.94
N LEU A 578 4.45 66.88 52.41
CA LEU A 578 3.69 66.68 53.65
C LEU A 578 4.46 67.12 54.89
N ASP A 579 5.72 66.71 55.01
CA ASP A 579 6.58 67.04 56.15
C ASP A 579 6.76 68.56 56.29
N SER A 580 6.87 69.28 55.16
CA SER A 580 6.98 70.74 55.14
C SER A 580 5.72 71.43 55.69
N LEU A 581 4.54 70.86 55.44
CA LEU A 581 3.25 71.37 55.92
C LEU A 581 3.08 71.11 57.43
N HIS A 582 3.42 69.91 57.90
CA HIS A 582 3.40 69.56 59.33
C HIS A 582 4.31 70.47 60.15
N GLN A 583 5.53 70.72 59.68
CA GLN A 583 6.50 71.55 60.38
C GLN A 583 6.04 73.01 60.56
N LYS A 584 5.28 73.55 59.60
CA LYS A 584 4.84 74.95 59.60
C LYS A 584 3.51 75.17 60.29
N LEU A 585 2.56 74.24 60.15
CA LEU A 585 1.24 74.31 60.78
C LEU A 585 1.25 73.85 62.24
N GLY A 586 2.39 73.36 62.76
CA GLY A 586 2.58 73.09 64.18
C GLY A 586 1.77 71.90 64.70
N VAL A 587 1.35 70.98 63.84
CA VAL A 587 0.73 69.72 64.24
C VAL A 587 1.87 68.76 64.57
N GLY A 588 2.24 68.71 65.85
CA GLY A 588 3.27 67.80 66.34
C GLY A 588 2.93 66.36 65.98
N THR A 589 3.86 65.69 65.31
CA THR A 589 3.92 64.24 65.14
C THR A 589 3.76 63.53 66.49
N ALA A 590 2.56 63.10 66.83
CA ALA A 590 2.34 62.12 67.87
C ALA A 590 2.60 60.73 67.28
N ASN A 591 3.65 60.09 67.79
CA ASN A 591 4.11 58.74 67.54
C ASN A 591 3.03 57.74 67.10
N ASN A 592 3.26 57.09 65.97
CA ASN A 592 2.85 55.70 65.75
C ASN A 592 4.03 54.94 65.13
N GLN A 593 4.88 54.38 65.99
CA GLN A 593 5.72 53.25 65.61
C GLN A 593 4.81 52.01 65.49
N PRO A 594 4.89 51.23 64.40
CA PRO A 594 4.20 49.95 64.35
C PRO A 594 4.91 48.97 65.30
N ALA A 595 4.15 48.42 66.23
CA ALA A 595 4.58 47.30 67.05
C ALA A 595 4.93 46.12 66.15
N GLY A 596 6.17 45.64 66.26
CA GLY A 596 6.58 44.37 65.66
C GLY A 596 5.74 43.23 66.24
N GLN A 597 4.99 42.56 65.38
CA GLN A 597 4.45 41.24 65.69
C GLN A 597 5.45 40.20 65.20
N ASN A 598 6.19 39.66 66.16
CA ASN A 598 6.67 38.29 66.11
C ASN A 598 5.47 37.35 66.26
N GLY A 599 5.33 36.40 65.34
CA GLY A 599 4.44 35.23 65.43
C GLY A 599 4.83 34.33 64.27
N GLU A 600 5.81 33.44 64.48
CA GLU A 600 5.60 32.03 64.83
C GLU A 600 4.71 31.30 63.82
N ASP A 601 5.40 30.58 62.93
CA ASP A 601 4.88 29.49 62.11
C ASP A 601 4.16 28.45 62.98
N VAL A 602 2.86 28.25 62.75
CA VAL A 602 2.16 27.01 63.12
C VAL A 602 1.24 26.60 61.99
N ALA A 603 1.36 25.31 61.64
CA ALA A 603 0.81 24.61 60.51
C ALA A 603 -0.73 24.59 60.39
N GLU A 604 -1.18 24.35 59.16
CA GLU A 604 -2.53 23.88 58.80
C GLU A 604 -2.98 22.66 59.63
N PRO A 605 -4.31 22.45 59.77
CA PRO A 605 -4.91 21.48 58.85
C PRO A 605 -6.32 21.85 58.33
N SER A 606 -6.50 21.59 57.04
CA SER A 606 -7.67 21.05 56.33
C SER A 606 -9.10 21.31 56.87
N SER A 607 -9.91 21.95 56.03
CA SER A 607 -11.27 21.51 55.65
C SER A 607 -11.65 22.10 54.29
#